data_AF-A0A4Z0MNP7-F1
#
_entry.id   AF-A0A4Z0MNP7-F1
#
_cell.length_a   1.000
_cell.length_b   1.000
_cell.length_c   1.000
_cell.angle_alpha   90.00
_cell.angle_beta   90.00
_cell.angle_gamma   90.00
#
_symmetry.space_group_name_H-M   'P 1'
#
loop_
_entity.id
_entity.type
_entity.pdbx_description
1 polymer ?
#
loop_
_entity_poly.entity_id
_entity_poly.type
_entity_poly.pdbx_seq_one_letter_code
_entity_poly.pdbx_strand_id
1 'polypeptide(L)'
;MAYGRNNLASLKLNPLEKWGSVLQSDEQKKQPQTNAQARKRQRDALKALPPTILLLPAGLQRYITDQYNARYQGKPGNHGKRLAKYLLLCHLVWSEQQKAGTLDAIHLHNEILRLHIGKDKGFSYTDVVEDLKEWSVLEVSDSYLASGCANRQVDPHSKAYTFADSFHGLESEFVAVDGLRYRERAAQDRLKRQIAKNQAKGLRVMVVDEQQPHLQWLKACWERCDYSPNTDELINQMEREQTYLRDVVVKVKGVRQRRTDRRMTPRIAQAYRDSLELFRRNKANHTPEWHFSATNGRLHSFFNRYFTGSRDHVTLDGQAMVWADLDLAASQVYFLLKQLYATRAAGQAGPDLDAFRDLVLAEGFYQNLAGLIQKEIPGLPINDAKTDFFTHVIYSKNHQATPYRGTFNHLFPTVHAALLEIVRYKVKGVTKFRNLAVLLQQEESQVFLQTICRRIHDELGHHQDLVVLPVHDGLCVPQQYQEPVRAIMNEELLRATGFQPTVRTTPEKKAKKEAKKAAATEAREEAVPAAPVQVPAPVEELACEVGFEVAPGIWVRMDPALDVPPNNDPSSPEYVAWLLGSLFMDPPGPSVQEPVLAYSCSDPY
;
A
#
# COMPACT_ATOMS: atom_id res chain seq x y z
N MET A 1 -40.37 -24.09 -5.73
CA MET A 1 -40.21 -24.18 -4.26
C MET A 1 -39.39 -25.42 -3.87
N ALA A 2 -38.08 -25.43 -4.13
CA ALA A 2 -37.17 -26.49 -3.63
C ALA A 2 -35.69 -26.05 -3.61
N TYR A 3 -35.44 -24.75 -3.43
CA TYR A 3 -34.10 -24.21 -3.15
C TYR A 3 -34.20 -23.55 -1.77
N GLY A 4 -33.64 -24.14 -0.71
CA GLY A 4 -33.71 -23.46 0.59
C GLY A 4 -33.23 -24.14 1.86
N ARG A 5 -32.80 -25.42 1.89
CA ARG A 5 -32.37 -26.03 3.17
C ARG A 5 -30.92 -26.49 3.25
N ASN A 6 -30.27 -26.87 2.15
CA ASN A 6 -28.97 -27.56 2.25
C ASN A 6 -27.72 -26.66 2.13
N ASN A 7 -27.84 -25.39 1.71
CA ASN A 7 -26.68 -24.48 1.60
C ASN A 7 -26.45 -23.58 2.84
N LEU A 8 -27.26 -23.72 3.90
CA LEU A 8 -27.14 -22.91 5.12
C LEU A 8 -26.24 -23.53 6.20
N ALA A 9 -25.87 -24.81 6.09
CA ALA A 9 -25.00 -25.47 7.07
C ALA A 9 -23.55 -24.95 7.06
N SER A 10 -23.13 -24.22 6.03
CA SER A 10 -21.76 -23.69 5.88
C SER A 10 -21.59 -22.22 6.29
N LEU A 11 -22.68 -21.46 6.48
CA LEU A 11 -22.64 -20.11 7.05
C LEU A 11 -22.68 -20.19 8.58
N LYS A 12 -21.61 -20.73 9.18
CA LYS A 12 -21.40 -20.63 10.63
C LYS A 12 -21.15 -19.17 11.01
N LEU A 13 -22.21 -18.41 11.28
CA LEU A 13 -22.10 -17.28 12.20
C LEU A 13 -21.53 -17.86 13.50
N ASN A 14 -20.38 -17.38 13.96
CA ASN A 14 -19.83 -17.83 15.25
C ASN A 14 -20.92 -17.63 16.32
N PRO A 15 -21.32 -18.69 17.06
CA PRO A 15 -22.34 -18.58 18.10
C PRO A 15 -22.00 -17.46 19.07
N LEU A 16 -22.98 -16.65 19.50
CA LEU A 16 -22.79 -15.62 20.55
C LEU A 16 -22.08 -16.19 21.80
N GLU A 17 -22.27 -17.48 22.08
CA GLU A 17 -21.58 -18.24 23.13
C GLU A 17 -20.03 -18.21 23.02
N LYS A 18 -19.46 -18.23 21.80
CA LYS A 18 -18.00 -18.07 21.59
C LYS A 18 -17.50 -16.64 21.82
N TRP A 19 -18.40 -15.66 21.90
CA TRP A 19 -18.05 -14.26 22.13
C TRP A 19 -18.14 -13.87 23.60
N GLY A 20 -18.97 -14.58 24.39
CA GLY A 20 -18.95 -14.50 25.86
C GLY A 20 -17.57 -14.85 26.43
N SER A 21 -16.85 -15.80 25.82
CA SER A 21 -15.47 -16.14 26.18
C SER A 21 -14.39 -15.16 25.69
N VAL A 22 -14.76 -14.08 24.99
CA VAL A 22 -13.84 -13.04 24.46
C VAL A 22 -13.93 -11.73 25.28
N LEU A 23 -14.88 -11.65 26.22
CA LEU A 23 -14.92 -10.56 27.19
C LEU A 23 -13.75 -10.72 28.17
N GLN A 24 -12.83 -9.77 28.10
CA GLN A 24 -11.65 -9.73 28.97
C GLN A 24 -12.05 -9.54 30.43
N SER A 25 -11.37 -10.25 31.34
CA SER A 25 -11.50 -9.99 32.78
C SER A 25 -11.14 -8.53 33.10
N ASP A 26 -11.67 -8.00 34.21
CA ASP A 26 -11.37 -6.62 34.62
C ASP A 26 -9.87 -6.36 34.85
N GLU A 27 -9.07 -7.42 35.04
CA GLU A 27 -7.60 -7.35 35.07
C GLU A 27 -6.98 -7.14 33.67
N GLN A 28 -7.51 -7.81 32.64
CA GLN A 28 -7.03 -7.67 31.25
C GLN A 28 -7.37 -6.28 30.67
N LYS A 29 -8.44 -5.63 31.14
CA LYS A 29 -8.81 -4.26 30.77
C LYS A 29 -7.77 -3.20 31.19
N LYS A 30 -6.86 -3.50 32.13
CA LYS A 30 -5.86 -2.55 32.66
C LYS A 30 -4.60 -2.39 31.78
N GLN A 31 -4.41 -3.17 30.71
CA GLN A 31 -3.26 -3.03 29.81
C GLN A 31 -3.62 -2.27 28.50
N PRO A 32 -3.13 -1.03 28.28
CA PRO A 32 -3.60 -0.19 27.18
C PRO A 32 -3.13 -0.61 25.78
N GLN A 33 -1.95 -1.22 25.65
CA GLN A 33 -1.39 -1.61 24.34
C GLN A 33 -2.02 -2.88 23.75
N THR A 34 -2.34 -3.86 24.58
CA THR A 34 -3.04 -5.10 24.18
C THR A 34 -4.48 -4.81 23.77
N ASN A 35 -5.14 -3.85 24.42
CA ASN A 35 -6.50 -3.41 24.09
C ASN A 35 -6.63 -2.73 22.73
N ALA A 36 -5.67 -1.90 22.34
CA ALA A 36 -5.69 -1.26 21.02
C ALA A 36 -5.50 -2.29 19.88
N GLN A 37 -4.59 -3.26 20.06
CA GLN A 37 -4.36 -4.31 19.10
C GLN A 37 -5.51 -5.31 19.03
N ALA A 38 -6.10 -5.70 20.17
CA ALA A 38 -7.28 -6.56 20.23
C ALA A 38 -8.48 -5.90 19.54
N ARG A 39 -8.77 -4.62 19.84
CA ARG A 39 -9.83 -3.84 19.16
C ARG A 39 -9.57 -3.71 17.67
N LYS A 40 -8.31 -3.55 17.25
CA LYS A 40 -7.93 -3.53 15.83
C LYS A 40 -8.16 -4.87 15.15
N ARG A 41 -7.70 -5.98 15.74
CA ARG A 41 -7.93 -7.34 15.24
C ARG A 41 -9.41 -7.67 15.13
N GLN A 42 -10.19 -7.32 16.16
CA GLN A 42 -11.64 -7.49 16.16
C GLN A 42 -12.31 -6.66 15.05
N ARG A 43 -11.90 -5.41 14.87
CA ARG A 43 -12.38 -4.54 13.79
C ARG A 43 -12.01 -5.05 12.40
N ASP A 44 -10.82 -5.61 12.24
CA ASP A 44 -10.33 -6.12 10.95
C ASP A 44 -10.98 -7.48 10.63
N ALA A 45 -11.21 -8.34 11.62
CA ALA A 45 -12.04 -9.55 11.47
C ALA A 45 -13.48 -9.22 11.06
N LEU A 46 -14.08 -8.18 11.66
CA LEU A 46 -15.43 -7.70 11.29
C LEU A 46 -15.50 -7.14 9.86
N LYS A 47 -14.44 -6.49 9.37
CA LYS A 47 -14.37 -6.04 7.96
C LYS A 47 -14.21 -7.20 6.98
N ALA A 48 -13.65 -8.32 7.43
CA ALA A 48 -13.41 -9.51 6.62
C ALA A 48 -14.64 -10.42 6.51
N LEU A 49 -15.72 -10.13 7.25
CA LEU A 49 -16.97 -10.87 7.11
C LEU A 49 -17.55 -10.67 5.70
N PRO A 50 -18.04 -11.74 5.04
CA PRO A 50 -18.76 -11.62 3.77
C PRO A 50 -19.95 -10.67 3.94
N PRO A 51 -20.45 -10.05 2.86
CA PRO A 51 -21.62 -9.16 2.93
C PRO A 51 -22.72 -9.86 3.74
N THR A 52 -23.02 -9.30 4.90
CA THR A 52 -23.98 -9.90 5.83
C THR A 52 -25.34 -9.85 5.15
N ILE A 53 -25.82 -11.02 4.74
CA ILE A 53 -27.22 -11.19 4.35
C ILE A 53 -28.00 -10.97 5.64
N LEU A 54 -28.65 -9.81 5.75
CA LEU A 54 -29.54 -9.54 6.87
C LEU A 54 -30.83 -10.33 6.62
N LEU A 55 -31.17 -11.21 7.56
CA LEU A 55 -32.41 -11.96 7.59
C LEU A 55 -33.45 -11.12 8.33
N LEU A 56 -34.37 -10.50 7.58
CA LEU A 56 -35.51 -9.75 8.09
C LEU A 56 -36.73 -10.02 7.20
N PRO A 57 -37.94 -10.14 7.76
CA PRO A 57 -39.16 -10.12 6.97
C PRO A 57 -39.25 -8.87 6.08
N ALA A 58 -39.67 -9.04 4.83
CA ALA A 58 -39.73 -7.95 3.85
C ALA A 58 -40.57 -6.75 4.34
N GLY A 59 -41.71 -7.04 4.99
CA GLY A 59 -42.59 -6.03 5.57
C GLY A 59 -41.89 -5.21 6.67
N LEU A 60 -41.14 -5.87 7.56
CA LEU A 60 -40.39 -5.21 8.63
C LEU A 60 -39.27 -4.33 8.07
N GLN A 61 -38.50 -4.83 7.10
CA GLN A 61 -37.45 -4.04 6.45
C GLN A 61 -38.02 -2.79 5.78
N ARG A 62 -39.10 -2.94 5.02
CA ARG A 62 -39.77 -1.83 4.33
C ARG A 62 -40.24 -0.78 5.33
N TYR A 63 -40.92 -1.22 6.40
CA TYR A 63 -41.40 -0.34 7.45
C TYR A 63 -40.26 0.47 8.11
N ILE A 64 -39.19 -0.20 8.53
CA ILE A 64 -38.01 0.47 9.12
C ILE A 64 -37.42 1.49 8.13
N THR A 65 -37.35 1.14 6.84
CA THR A 65 -36.81 2.01 5.81
C THR A 65 -37.67 3.26 5.61
N ASP A 66 -38.98 3.10 5.59
CA ASP A 66 -39.93 4.20 5.41
C ASP A 66 -39.91 5.15 6.62
N GLN A 67 -39.93 4.60 7.84
CA GLN A 67 -39.80 5.38 9.08
C GLN A 67 -38.47 6.13 9.17
N TYR A 68 -37.37 5.44 8.83
CA TYR A 68 -36.04 6.05 8.80
C TYR A 68 -35.99 7.21 7.80
N ASN A 69 -36.51 7.01 6.59
CA ASN A 69 -36.54 8.05 5.56
C ASN A 69 -37.38 9.24 6.03
N ALA A 70 -38.57 9.03 6.57
CA ALA A 70 -39.42 10.09 7.10
C ALA A 70 -38.73 10.93 8.20
N ARG A 71 -38.05 10.27 9.15
CA ARG A 71 -37.39 10.96 10.28
C ARG A 71 -36.12 11.71 9.89
N TYR A 72 -35.39 11.21 8.90
CA TYR A 72 -34.06 11.70 8.54
C TYR A 72 -33.97 12.38 7.18
N GLN A 73 -35.07 12.51 6.43
CA GLN A 73 -35.10 13.26 5.18
C GLN A 73 -34.61 14.71 5.40
N GLY A 74 -33.68 15.16 4.57
CA GLY A 74 -33.12 16.52 4.61
C GLY A 74 -32.12 16.80 5.74
N LYS A 75 -31.90 15.89 6.70
CA LYS A 75 -30.88 16.07 7.74
C LYS A 75 -29.49 15.76 7.19
N PRO A 76 -28.41 16.45 7.61
CA PRO A 76 -27.06 16.09 7.19
C PRO A 76 -26.62 14.77 7.83
N GLY A 77 -26.16 13.80 7.04
CA GLY A 77 -25.69 12.53 7.58
C GLY A 77 -25.25 11.51 6.53
N ASN A 78 -24.59 10.44 6.99
CA ASN A 78 -24.33 9.25 6.18
C ASN A 78 -25.53 8.30 6.29
N HIS A 79 -26.62 8.63 5.59
CA HIS A 79 -27.94 8.04 5.83
C HIS A 79 -27.97 6.53 5.75
N GLY A 80 -27.47 5.92 4.69
CA GLY A 80 -27.61 4.47 4.65
C GLY A 80 -26.63 3.72 5.58
N LYS A 81 -25.57 4.38 6.10
CA LYS A 81 -24.74 3.79 7.16
C LYS A 81 -25.54 3.78 8.46
N ARG A 82 -26.35 4.81 8.68
CA ARG A 82 -27.30 4.85 9.79
C ARG A 82 -28.43 3.84 9.58
N LEU A 83 -29.12 3.83 8.44
CA LEU A 83 -30.17 2.84 8.13
C LEU A 83 -29.68 1.39 8.30
N ALA A 84 -28.48 1.07 7.81
CA ALA A 84 -27.89 -0.25 7.96
C ALA A 84 -27.73 -0.68 9.43
N LYS A 85 -27.58 0.26 10.37
CA LYS A 85 -27.54 -0.05 11.81
C LYS A 85 -28.89 -0.45 12.38
N TYR A 86 -29.99 0.15 11.92
CA TYR A 86 -31.35 -0.27 12.31
C TYR A 86 -31.62 -1.69 11.82
N LEU A 87 -31.37 -1.93 10.53
CA LEU A 87 -31.55 -3.25 9.92
C LEU A 87 -30.65 -4.30 10.60
N LEU A 88 -29.42 -3.96 10.96
CA LEU A 88 -28.53 -4.88 11.66
C LEU A 88 -29.04 -5.23 13.07
N LEU A 89 -29.55 -4.26 13.83
CA LEU A 89 -30.10 -4.55 15.16
C LEU A 89 -31.31 -5.48 15.07
N CYS A 90 -32.28 -5.15 14.20
CA CYS A 90 -33.44 -6.00 14.00
C CYS A 90 -33.04 -7.40 13.52
N HIS A 91 -32.03 -7.50 12.64
CA HIS A 91 -31.52 -8.79 12.19
C HIS A 91 -30.95 -9.63 13.33
N LEU A 92 -30.20 -9.01 14.25
CA LEU A 92 -29.65 -9.71 15.42
C LEU A 92 -30.77 -10.24 16.32
N VAL A 93 -31.77 -9.42 16.64
CA VAL A 93 -32.93 -9.84 17.46
C VAL A 93 -33.68 -10.98 16.77
N TRP A 94 -34.03 -10.79 15.49
CA TRP A 94 -34.77 -11.79 14.71
C TRP A 94 -34.01 -13.10 14.59
N SER A 95 -32.71 -13.05 14.28
CA SER A 95 -31.90 -14.26 14.13
C SER A 95 -31.82 -15.07 15.42
N GLU A 96 -31.77 -14.42 16.58
CA GLU A 96 -31.69 -15.12 17.86
C GLU A 96 -33.06 -15.69 18.27
N GLN A 97 -34.17 -14.99 18.01
CA GLN A 97 -35.52 -15.52 18.19
C GLN A 97 -35.76 -16.78 17.36
N GLN A 98 -35.37 -16.75 16.08
CA GLN A 98 -35.48 -17.91 15.20
C GLN A 98 -34.63 -19.10 15.67
N LYS A 99 -33.41 -18.85 16.17
CA LYS A 99 -32.56 -19.92 16.75
C LYS A 99 -33.17 -20.52 18.02
N ALA A 100 -33.74 -19.68 18.87
CA ALA A 100 -34.39 -20.10 20.10
C ALA A 100 -35.77 -20.76 19.86
N GLY A 101 -36.31 -20.68 18.63
CA GLY A 101 -37.63 -21.20 18.30
C GLY A 101 -38.75 -20.49 19.07
N THR A 102 -38.52 -19.25 19.48
CA THR A 102 -39.43 -18.47 20.32
C THR A 102 -39.57 -17.05 19.81
N LEU A 103 -40.73 -16.44 20.06
CA LEU A 103 -40.98 -15.01 19.90
C LEU A 103 -40.68 -14.23 21.19
N ASP A 104 -40.22 -14.90 22.24
CA ASP A 104 -39.88 -14.26 23.51
C ASP A 104 -38.71 -13.27 23.36
N ALA A 105 -38.51 -12.48 24.41
CA ALA A 105 -37.46 -11.49 24.48
C ALA A 105 -36.06 -12.13 24.39
N ILE A 106 -35.22 -11.59 23.51
CA ILE A 106 -33.81 -11.98 23.40
C ILE A 106 -32.95 -11.01 24.21
N HIS A 107 -32.08 -11.57 25.04
CA HIS A 107 -31.11 -10.79 25.79
C HIS A 107 -29.88 -10.47 24.93
N LEU A 108 -29.67 -9.19 24.65
CA LEU A 108 -28.45 -8.71 23.98
C LEU A 108 -27.64 -7.84 24.93
N HIS A 109 -26.35 -8.13 25.03
CA HIS A 109 -25.44 -7.36 25.86
C HIS A 109 -25.12 -6.02 25.17
N ASN A 110 -25.19 -4.92 25.94
CA ASN A 110 -24.89 -3.57 25.47
C ASN A 110 -23.52 -3.43 24.78
N GLU A 111 -22.51 -4.20 25.21
CA GLU A 111 -21.17 -4.15 24.57
C GLU A 111 -21.19 -4.72 23.15
N ILE A 112 -21.97 -5.79 22.92
CA ILE A 112 -22.15 -6.39 21.60
C ILE A 112 -22.81 -5.38 20.68
N LEU A 113 -23.87 -4.69 21.14
CA LEU A 113 -24.53 -3.64 20.39
C LEU A 113 -23.60 -2.46 20.11
N ARG A 114 -22.84 -2.00 21.10
CA ARG A 114 -21.83 -0.94 20.91
C ARG A 114 -20.78 -1.31 19.88
N LEU A 115 -20.34 -2.57 19.85
CA LEU A 115 -19.34 -3.06 18.91
C LEU A 115 -19.89 -3.19 17.48
N HIS A 116 -21.09 -3.74 17.32
CA HIS A 116 -21.66 -4.05 16.00
C HIS A 116 -22.36 -2.85 15.35
N ILE A 117 -23.08 -2.05 16.15
CA ILE A 117 -23.78 -0.86 15.66
C ILE A 117 -22.84 0.35 15.65
N GLY A 118 -21.91 0.44 16.62
CA GLY A 118 -20.89 1.49 16.68
C GLY A 118 -21.43 2.89 16.98
N LYS A 119 -20.52 3.82 17.30
CA LYS A 119 -20.81 5.25 17.48
C LYS A 119 -20.29 6.05 16.29
N ASP A 120 -21.17 6.77 15.63
CA ASP A 120 -20.83 7.87 14.72
C ASP A 120 -20.99 9.21 15.45
N LYS A 121 -20.37 10.29 14.95
CA LYS A 121 -20.49 11.62 15.58
C LYS A 121 -21.98 12.00 15.70
N GLY A 122 -22.48 12.06 16.93
CA GLY A 122 -23.88 12.36 17.25
C GLY A 122 -24.89 11.26 16.86
N PHE A 123 -24.47 10.01 16.67
CA PHE A 123 -25.37 8.89 16.38
C PHE A 123 -24.82 7.58 16.94
N SER A 124 -25.52 6.99 17.90
CA SER A 124 -25.13 5.84 18.71
C SER A 124 -26.15 4.70 18.58
N TYR A 125 -25.83 3.54 19.15
CA TYR A 125 -26.81 2.43 19.19
C TYR A 125 -28.02 2.78 20.07
N THR A 126 -27.86 3.65 21.06
CA THR A 126 -28.98 4.14 21.88
C THR A 126 -29.99 4.87 21.03
N ASP A 127 -29.54 5.72 20.10
CA ASP A 127 -30.43 6.42 19.17
C ASP A 127 -31.19 5.44 18.26
N VAL A 128 -30.52 4.37 17.82
CA VAL A 128 -31.18 3.29 17.03
C VAL A 128 -32.26 2.59 17.87
N VAL A 129 -31.94 2.24 19.11
CA VAL A 129 -32.88 1.56 20.01
C VAL A 129 -34.09 2.44 20.34
N GLU A 130 -33.86 3.71 20.70
CA GLU A 130 -34.96 4.63 21.03
C GLU A 130 -35.84 4.93 19.82
N ASP A 131 -35.26 5.13 18.63
CA ASP A 131 -36.05 5.29 17.42
C ASP A 131 -36.87 4.02 17.09
N LEU A 132 -36.31 2.81 17.24
CA LEU A 132 -37.06 1.57 17.01
C LEU A 132 -38.18 1.34 18.04
N LYS A 133 -38.01 1.81 19.28
CA LYS A 133 -39.09 1.84 20.28
C LYS A 133 -40.17 2.85 19.89
N GLU A 134 -39.78 4.05 19.49
CA GLU A 134 -40.69 5.12 19.04
C GLU A 134 -41.52 4.68 17.83
N TRP A 135 -40.93 3.91 16.91
CA TRP A 135 -41.62 3.36 15.73
C TRP A 135 -42.44 2.10 16.03
N SER A 136 -42.50 1.69 17.30
CA SER A 136 -43.14 0.47 17.76
C SER A 136 -42.63 -0.78 17.04
N VAL A 137 -41.35 -0.82 16.68
CA VAL A 137 -40.71 -1.99 16.07
C VAL A 137 -40.18 -2.93 17.14
N LEU A 138 -39.54 -2.38 18.17
CA LEU A 138 -38.96 -3.15 19.27
C LEU A 138 -39.52 -2.70 20.61
N GLU A 139 -39.83 -3.67 21.45
CA GLU A 139 -40.01 -3.50 22.87
C GLU A 139 -38.70 -3.83 23.57
N VAL A 140 -38.31 -2.97 24.51
CA VAL A 140 -37.05 -3.12 25.24
C VAL A 140 -37.34 -3.04 26.72
N SER A 141 -37.12 -4.15 27.43
CA SER A 141 -37.25 -4.20 28.88
C SER A 141 -35.88 -4.24 29.53
N ASP A 142 -35.76 -3.51 30.64
CA ASP A 142 -34.59 -3.63 31.49
C ASP A 142 -34.65 -5.00 32.18
N SER A 143 -33.63 -5.81 31.90
CA SER A 143 -33.65 -7.26 32.08
C SER A 143 -33.79 -7.73 33.53
N TYR A 144 -33.66 -6.84 34.51
CA TYR A 144 -33.74 -7.16 35.94
C TYR A 144 -35.16 -7.23 36.51
N LEU A 145 -36.21 -6.82 35.76
CA LEU A 145 -37.59 -6.79 36.28
C LEU A 145 -38.56 -7.76 35.59
N ALA A 146 -38.21 -8.30 34.42
CA ALA A 146 -39.23 -8.80 33.49
C ALA A 146 -39.38 -10.33 33.38
N SER A 147 -38.63 -11.16 34.12
CA SER A 147 -38.80 -12.61 34.00
C SER A 147 -38.87 -13.31 35.36
N GLY A 148 -39.94 -14.09 35.57
CA GLY A 148 -40.09 -15.04 36.68
C GLY A 148 -39.08 -16.20 36.65
N CYS A 149 -37.94 -16.03 35.98
CA CYS A 149 -36.82 -16.97 35.97
C CYS A 149 -35.90 -16.68 37.16
N ALA A 150 -36.32 -17.09 38.36
CA ALA A 150 -35.64 -16.80 39.63
C ALA A 150 -34.18 -17.33 39.76
N ASN A 151 -33.65 -18.07 38.78
CA ASN A 151 -32.36 -18.78 38.89
C ASN A 151 -31.30 -18.42 37.84
N ARG A 152 -31.48 -17.39 37.00
CA ARG A 152 -30.40 -16.91 36.11
C ARG A 152 -29.85 -15.58 36.61
N GLN A 153 -28.55 -15.54 36.87
CA GLN A 153 -27.82 -14.31 37.18
C GLN A 153 -27.81 -13.45 35.91
N VAL A 154 -28.77 -12.53 35.80
CA VAL A 154 -28.90 -11.67 34.61
C VAL A 154 -27.83 -10.58 34.67
N ASP A 155 -27.04 -10.49 33.61
CA ASP A 155 -26.01 -9.46 33.46
C ASP A 155 -26.67 -8.06 33.46
N PRO A 156 -26.31 -7.15 34.39
CA PRO A 156 -26.87 -5.79 34.47
C PRO A 156 -26.60 -4.95 33.21
N HIS A 157 -25.71 -5.41 32.32
CA HIS A 157 -25.42 -4.77 31.05
C HIS A 157 -26.15 -5.40 29.86
N SER A 158 -27.11 -6.30 30.10
CA SER A 158 -28.00 -6.87 29.09
C SER A 158 -29.37 -6.22 29.12
N LYS A 159 -29.99 -6.04 27.95
CA LYS A 159 -31.40 -5.66 27.82
C LYS A 159 -32.14 -6.76 27.06
N ALA A 160 -33.42 -6.94 27.36
CA ALA A 160 -34.25 -7.88 26.62
C ALA A 160 -34.94 -7.13 25.47
N TYR A 161 -34.91 -7.71 24.28
CA TYR A 161 -35.44 -7.15 23.05
C TYR A 161 -36.48 -8.10 22.45
N THR A 162 -37.68 -7.60 22.19
CA THR A 162 -38.75 -8.32 21.52
C THR A 162 -39.29 -7.47 20.37
N PHE A 163 -39.73 -8.07 19.27
CA PHE A 163 -40.53 -7.33 18.30
C PHE A 163 -41.90 -7.01 18.87
N ALA A 164 -42.48 -5.88 18.47
CA ALA A 164 -43.87 -5.59 18.81
C ALA A 164 -44.82 -6.60 18.13
N ASP A 165 -45.98 -6.81 18.74
CA ASP A 165 -46.98 -7.78 18.26
C ASP A 165 -47.41 -7.56 16.81
N SER A 166 -47.37 -6.32 16.33
CA SER A 166 -47.68 -5.96 14.93
C SER A 166 -46.74 -6.58 13.90
N PHE A 167 -45.61 -7.13 14.31
CA PHE A 167 -44.64 -7.82 13.46
C PHE A 167 -44.62 -9.34 13.70
N HIS A 168 -45.42 -9.86 14.62
CA HIS A 168 -45.59 -11.30 14.81
C HIS A 168 -46.36 -11.91 13.63
N GLY A 169 -45.91 -13.08 13.15
CA GLY A 169 -46.54 -13.78 12.03
C GLY A 169 -46.17 -13.25 10.63
N LEU A 170 -45.27 -12.26 10.52
CA LEU A 170 -44.72 -11.89 9.21
C LEU A 170 -43.91 -13.07 8.65
N GLU A 171 -44.27 -13.52 7.45
CA GLU A 171 -43.52 -14.57 6.76
C GLU A 171 -42.07 -14.13 6.55
N SER A 172 -41.15 -15.06 6.79
CA SER A 172 -39.72 -14.85 6.57
C SER A 172 -39.43 -14.90 5.08
N GLU A 173 -39.73 -13.81 4.37
CA GLU A 173 -39.17 -13.62 3.05
C GLU A 173 -37.69 -13.22 3.18
N PHE A 174 -36.83 -14.00 2.54
CA PHE A 174 -35.41 -13.70 2.44
C PHE A 174 -35.21 -12.48 1.54
N VAL A 175 -35.26 -11.28 2.11
CA VAL A 175 -34.75 -10.11 1.42
C VAL A 175 -33.26 -10.04 1.70
N ALA A 176 -32.45 -10.39 0.71
CA ALA A 176 -31.06 -9.97 0.73
C ALA A 176 -31.09 -8.44 0.79
N VAL A 177 -30.86 -7.86 1.97
CA VAL A 177 -30.63 -6.43 2.08
C VAL A 177 -29.43 -6.18 1.20
N ASP A 178 -29.67 -5.49 0.09
CA ASP A 178 -28.72 -5.28 -0.99
C ASP A 178 -27.63 -4.31 -0.52
N GLY A 179 -26.84 -4.76 0.45
CA GLY A 179 -25.70 -4.06 1.02
C GLY A 179 -24.63 -3.81 -0.04
N LEU A 180 -24.69 -4.51 -1.17
CA LEU A 180 -23.92 -4.23 -2.38
C LEU A 180 -24.33 -2.89 -2.98
N ARG A 181 -25.62 -2.64 -3.26
CA ARG A 181 -26.07 -1.31 -3.73
C ARG A 181 -25.74 -0.20 -2.73
N TYR A 182 -25.81 -0.47 -1.43
CA TYR A 182 -25.42 0.53 -0.43
C TYR A 182 -23.91 0.80 -0.42
N ARG A 183 -23.07 -0.23 -0.54
CA ARG A 183 -21.61 -0.10 -0.64
C ARG A 183 -21.20 0.59 -1.93
N GLU A 184 -21.85 0.27 -3.06
CA GLU A 184 -21.65 0.94 -4.34
C GLU A 184 -22.01 2.42 -4.25
N ARG A 185 -23.19 2.76 -3.71
CA ARG A 185 -23.60 4.15 -3.51
C ARG A 185 -22.65 4.89 -2.56
N ALA A 186 -22.23 4.25 -1.47
CA ALA A 186 -21.25 4.83 -0.55
C ALA A 186 -19.86 4.98 -1.18
N ALA A 187 -19.44 4.06 -2.05
CA ALA A 187 -18.20 4.13 -2.82
C ALA A 187 -18.27 5.27 -3.85
N GLN A 188 -19.39 5.39 -4.57
CA GLN A 188 -19.68 6.50 -5.48
C GLN A 188 -19.71 7.84 -4.75
N ASP A 189 -20.34 7.93 -3.59
CA ASP A 189 -20.37 9.15 -2.78
C ASP A 189 -18.99 9.50 -2.24
N ARG A 190 -18.20 8.50 -1.82
CA ARG A 190 -16.81 8.69 -1.40
C ARG A 190 -15.97 9.19 -2.57
N LEU A 191 -16.16 8.64 -3.76
CA LEU A 191 -15.53 9.09 -4.98
C LEU A 191 -15.93 10.54 -5.28
N LYS A 192 -17.22 10.87 -5.36
CA LYS A 192 -17.73 12.24 -5.56
C LYS A 192 -17.16 13.23 -4.55
N ARG A 193 -17.11 12.89 -3.26
CA ARG A 193 -16.48 13.71 -2.22
C ARG A 193 -14.99 13.87 -2.43
N GLN A 194 -14.28 12.81 -2.83
CA GLN A 194 -12.86 12.86 -3.14
C GLN A 194 -12.58 13.72 -4.38
N ILE A 195 -13.41 13.62 -5.41
CA ILE A 195 -13.39 14.46 -6.61
C ILE A 195 -13.58 15.92 -6.20
N ALA A 196 -14.65 16.23 -5.48
CA ALA A 196 -14.94 17.60 -5.02
C ALA A 196 -13.80 18.14 -4.13
N LYS A 197 -13.23 17.32 -3.23
CA LYS A 197 -12.09 17.68 -2.40
C LYS A 197 -10.82 17.94 -3.21
N ASN A 198 -10.58 17.16 -4.27
CA ASN A 198 -9.44 17.33 -5.16
C ASN A 198 -9.63 18.59 -6.04
N GLN A 199 -10.82 18.80 -6.59
CA GLN A 199 -11.19 20.02 -7.32
C GLN A 199 -11.05 21.28 -6.45
N ALA A 200 -11.50 21.24 -5.20
CA ALA A 200 -11.34 22.33 -4.23
C ALA A 200 -9.86 22.65 -3.90
N LYS A 201 -8.94 21.68 -4.11
CA LYS A 201 -7.48 21.89 -4.00
C LYS A 201 -6.86 22.40 -5.31
N GLY A 202 -7.65 22.62 -6.35
CA GLY A 202 -7.17 22.95 -7.70
C GLY A 202 -6.51 21.77 -8.42
N LEU A 203 -6.73 20.54 -7.95
CA LEU A 203 -6.26 19.34 -8.65
C LEU A 203 -7.26 18.99 -9.74
N ARG A 204 -6.75 18.83 -10.97
CA ARG A 204 -7.52 18.23 -12.06
C ARG A 204 -7.82 16.78 -11.66
N VAL A 205 -9.09 16.44 -11.56
CA VAL A 205 -9.51 15.04 -11.39
C VAL A 205 -9.66 14.46 -12.78
N MET A 206 -9.00 13.35 -13.03
CA MET A 206 -9.27 12.56 -14.20
C MET A 206 -10.41 11.59 -13.88
N VAL A 207 -11.54 11.80 -14.54
CA VAL A 207 -12.66 10.85 -14.53
C VAL A 207 -12.49 10.00 -15.79
N VAL A 208 -12.17 8.72 -15.59
CA VAL A 208 -12.15 7.75 -16.67
C VAL A 208 -13.56 7.20 -16.81
N ASP A 209 -14.15 7.36 -17.99
CA ASP A 209 -15.44 6.73 -18.29
C ASP A 209 -15.19 5.27 -18.65
N GLU A 210 -15.41 4.39 -17.68
CA GLU A 210 -15.19 2.95 -17.83
C GLU A 210 -16.08 2.32 -18.91
N GLN A 211 -17.18 2.98 -19.32
CA GLN A 211 -18.11 2.46 -20.33
C GLN A 211 -17.59 2.60 -21.77
N GLN A 212 -16.44 3.25 -21.96
CA GLN A 212 -15.86 3.38 -23.30
C GLN A 212 -15.51 2.00 -23.89
N PRO A 213 -15.79 1.75 -25.18
CA PRO A 213 -15.65 0.42 -25.79
C PRO A 213 -14.29 -0.22 -25.58
N HIS A 214 -13.19 0.53 -25.77
CA HIS A 214 -11.84 0.00 -25.60
C HIS A 214 -11.52 -0.35 -24.15
N LEU A 215 -12.11 0.32 -23.16
CA LEU A 215 -11.91 -0.04 -21.75
C LEU A 215 -12.70 -1.28 -21.35
N GLN A 216 -13.90 -1.47 -21.90
CA GLN A 216 -14.64 -2.73 -21.76
C GLN A 216 -13.90 -3.88 -22.45
N TRP A 217 -13.33 -3.63 -23.63
CA TRP A 217 -12.46 -4.60 -24.31
C TRP A 217 -11.21 -4.93 -23.49
N LEU A 218 -10.52 -3.94 -22.91
CA LEU A 218 -9.41 -4.21 -21.99
C LEU A 218 -9.88 -5.08 -20.83
N LYS A 219 -11.02 -4.75 -20.19
CA LYS A 219 -11.58 -5.56 -19.11
C LYS A 219 -11.82 -7.02 -19.55
N ALA A 220 -12.36 -7.23 -20.75
CA ALA A 220 -12.53 -8.56 -21.33
C ALA A 220 -11.18 -9.28 -21.57
N CYS A 221 -10.15 -8.56 -22.03
CA CYS A 221 -8.79 -9.09 -22.14
C CYS A 221 -8.29 -9.62 -20.78
N TRP A 222 -8.59 -8.92 -19.68
CA TRP A 222 -8.21 -9.35 -18.34
C TRP A 222 -8.97 -10.57 -17.84
N GLU A 223 -10.25 -10.68 -18.16
CA GLU A 223 -11.09 -11.82 -17.73
C GLU A 223 -10.62 -13.14 -18.35
N ARG A 224 -10.01 -13.07 -19.53
CA ARG A 224 -9.40 -14.20 -20.25
C ARG A 224 -8.04 -14.62 -19.69
N CYS A 225 -7.39 -13.78 -18.90
CA CYS A 225 -6.10 -14.11 -18.29
C CYS A 225 -6.26 -14.90 -16.98
N ASP A 226 -5.38 -15.86 -16.76
CA ASP A 226 -5.23 -16.58 -15.51
C ASP A 226 -3.75 -16.77 -15.17
N TYR A 227 -3.44 -17.33 -14.00
CA TYR A 227 -2.11 -17.85 -13.70
C TYR A 227 -2.10 -19.36 -13.92
N SER A 228 -1.04 -19.86 -14.56
CA SER A 228 -0.80 -21.29 -14.70
C SER A 228 -0.84 -21.98 -13.33
N PRO A 229 -1.37 -23.22 -13.22
CA PRO A 229 -1.25 -24.05 -12.02
C PRO A 229 0.19 -24.17 -11.52
N ASN A 230 1.16 -24.14 -12.44
CA ASN A 230 2.60 -24.24 -12.13
C ASN A 230 3.14 -23.00 -11.40
N THR A 231 2.36 -21.92 -11.26
CA THR A 231 2.79 -20.71 -10.55
C THR A 231 3.00 -20.98 -9.06
N ASP A 232 2.19 -21.85 -8.45
CA ASP A 232 2.40 -22.25 -7.05
C ASP A 232 3.68 -23.08 -6.90
N GLU A 233 3.94 -23.99 -7.85
CA GLU A 233 5.16 -24.79 -7.89
C GLU A 233 6.41 -23.92 -8.05
N LEU A 234 6.36 -22.89 -8.90
CA LEU A 234 7.42 -21.90 -9.02
C LEU A 234 7.68 -21.20 -7.69
N ILE A 235 6.64 -20.73 -6.99
CA ILE A 235 6.83 -20.04 -5.70
C ILE A 235 7.48 -21.00 -4.70
N ASN A 236 7.02 -22.26 -4.65
CA ASN A 236 7.58 -23.29 -3.77
C ASN A 236 9.03 -23.63 -4.15
N GLN A 237 9.36 -23.71 -5.44
CA GLN A 237 10.71 -23.89 -5.93
C GLN A 237 11.60 -22.73 -5.50
N MET A 238 11.16 -21.49 -5.76
CA MET A 238 11.90 -20.29 -5.39
C MET A 238 12.14 -20.21 -3.88
N GLU A 239 11.16 -20.62 -3.06
CA GLU A 239 11.29 -20.70 -1.61
C GLU A 239 12.34 -21.74 -1.18
N ARG A 240 12.29 -22.95 -1.76
CA ARG A 240 13.27 -24.02 -1.48
C ARG A 240 14.69 -23.62 -1.87
N GLU A 241 14.84 -23.03 -3.05
CA GLU A 241 16.13 -22.57 -3.58
C GLU A 241 16.59 -21.24 -2.98
N GLN A 242 15.72 -20.60 -2.20
CA GLN A 242 15.92 -19.26 -1.68
C GLN A 242 16.33 -18.26 -2.78
N THR A 243 15.67 -18.33 -3.94
CA THR A 243 16.03 -17.56 -5.13
C THR A 243 16.16 -16.07 -4.80
N TYR A 244 17.23 -15.45 -5.28
CA TYR A 244 17.44 -14.02 -5.13
C TYR A 244 16.34 -13.24 -5.87
N LEU A 245 15.60 -12.46 -5.11
CA LEU A 245 14.64 -11.49 -5.59
C LEU A 245 15.38 -10.22 -6.02
N ARG A 246 14.71 -9.37 -6.80
CA ARG A 246 15.27 -8.07 -7.20
C ARG A 246 15.65 -7.25 -5.96
N ASP A 247 16.80 -6.59 -6.05
CA ASP A 247 17.27 -5.64 -5.05
C ASP A 247 16.18 -4.62 -4.73
N VAL A 248 15.95 -4.39 -3.43
CA VAL A 248 15.05 -3.32 -2.98
C VAL A 248 15.80 -2.45 -2.00
N VAL A 249 15.65 -1.14 -2.17
CA VAL A 249 16.09 -0.16 -1.18
C VAL A 249 15.07 -0.17 -0.04
N VAL A 250 15.48 -0.65 1.13
CA VAL A 250 14.66 -0.69 2.35
C VAL A 250 15.19 0.30 3.37
N LYS A 251 14.30 0.89 4.16
CA LYS A 251 14.70 1.77 5.27
C LYS A 251 14.89 0.92 6.52
N VAL A 252 16.14 0.73 6.95
CA VAL A 252 16.53 -0.01 8.16
C VAL A 252 17.10 0.99 9.16
N LYS A 253 16.49 1.11 10.34
CA LYS A 253 16.90 2.06 11.40
C LYS A 253 17.14 3.49 10.87
N GLY A 254 16.28 3.98 9.98
CA GLY A 254 16.40 5.33 9.42
C GLY A 254 17.23 5.42 8.14
N VAL A 255 18.13 4.47 7.88
CA VAL A 255 19.05 4.48 6.74
C VAL A 255 18.47 3.66 5.58
N ARG A 256 18.55 4.19 4.36
CA ARG A 256 18.20 3.44 3.15
C ARG A 256 19.35 2.48 2.82
N GLN A 257 19.10 1.19 2.93
CA GLN A 257 20.05 0.14 2.57
C GLN A 257 19.51 -0.61 1.36
N ARG A 258 20.35 -0.78 0.35
CA ARG A 258 20.05 -1.68 -0.77
C ARG A 258 20.21 -3.11 -0.26
N ARG A 259 19.11 -3.84 -0.12
CA ARG A 259 19.18 -5.27 0.19
C ARG A 259 19.28 -6.04 -1.12
N THR A 260 20.52 -6.33 -1.50
CA THR A 260 20.91 -7.14 -2.66
C THR A 260 20.80 -8.64 -2.37
N ASP A 261 20.48 -9.00 -1.13
CA ASP A 261 20.45 -10.35 -0.59
C ASP A 261 19.03 -10.83 -0.27
N ARG A 262 17.99 -10.17 -0.81
CA ARG A 262 16.61 -10.59 -0.58
C ARG A 262 16.37 -11.92 -1.24
N ARG A 263 16.44 -12.98 -0.46
CA ARG A 263 16.04 -14.32 -0.88
C ARG A 263 14.53 -14.49 -0.75
N MET A 264 13.95 -15.40 -1.52
CA MET A 264 12.58 -15.85 -1.35
C MET A 264 12.44 -16.57 0.01
N THR A 265 12.17 -15.81 1.07
CA THR A 265 11.92 -16.38 2.39
C THR A 265 10.51 -16.99 2.46
N PRO A 266 10.25 -17.91 3.40
CA PRO A 266 8.91 -18.47 3.58
C PRO A 266 7.81 -17.42 3.75
N ARG A 267 8.13 -16.31 4.42
CA ARG A 267 7.20 -15.18 4.58
C ARG A 267 6.88 -14.49 3.25
N ILE A 268 7.86 -14.32 2.36
CA ILE A 268 7.63 -13.70 1.05
C ILE A 268 6.87 -14.65 0.14
N ALA A 269 7.25 -15.93 0.13
CA ALA A 269 6.56 -16.98 -0.60
C ALA A 269 5.09 -17.06 -0.19
N GLN A 270 4.81 -17.04 1.12
CA GLN A 270 3.43 -17.01 1.62
C GLN A 270 2.67 -15.76 1.14
N ALA A 271 3.28 -14.57 1.17
CA ALA A 271 2.63 -13.37 0.67
C ALA A 271 2.29 -13.45 -0.84
N TYR A 272 3.08 -14.19 -1.63
CA TYR A 272 2.78 -14.45 -3.04
C TYR A 272 1.67 -15.48 -3.20
N ARG A 273 1.65 -16.55 -2.41
CA ARG A 273 0.54 -17.51 -2.36
C ARG A 273 -0.78 -16.83 -1.98
N ASP A 274 -0.79 -16.04 -0.91
CA ASP A 274 -1.97 -15.27 -0.47
C ASP A 274 -2.50 -14.34 -1.58
N SER A 275 -1.59 -13.75 -2.36
CA SER A 275 -1.92 -12.88 -3.49
C SER A 275 -2.57 -13.65 -4.65
N LEU A 276 -2.06 -14.84 -4.98
CA LEU A 276 -2.64 -15.73 -5.98
C LEU A 276 -3.99 -16.29 -5.54
N GLU A 277 -4.13 -16.65 -4.27
CA GLU A 277 -5.40 -17.11 -3.71
C GLU A 277 -6.45 -15.99 -3.75
N LEU A 278 -6.06 -14.75 -3.38
CA LEU A 278 -6.93 -13.59 -3.49
C LEU A 278 -7.36 -13.35 -4.94
N PHE A 279 -6.44 -13.47 -5.90
CA PHE A 279 -6.77 -13.40 -7.32
C PHE A 279 -7.82 -14.44 -7.72
N ARG A 280 -7.55 -15.72 -7.44
CA ARG A 280 -8.44 -16.85 -7.79
C ARG A 280 -9.82 -16.68 -7.17
N ARG A 281 -9.87 -16.30 -5.89
CA ARG A 281 -11.12 -16.01 -5.18
C ARG A 281 -11.89 -14.86 -5.83
N ASN A 282 -11.20 -13.77 -6.16
CA ASN A 282 -11.82 -12.61 -6.81
C ASN A 282 -12.33 -12.98 -8.23
N LYS A 283 -11.59 -13.80 -8.96
CA LYS A 283 -12.01 -14.31 -10.28
C LYS A 283 -13.23 -15.21 -10.18
N ALA A 284 -13.24 -16.17 -9.25
CA ALA A 284 -14.37 -17.07 -9.00
C ALA A 284 -15.64 -16.33 -8.58
N ASN A 285 -15.50 -15.20 -7.89
CA ASN A 285 -16.63 -14.36 -7.50
C ASN A 285 -17.06 -13.36 -8.58
N HIS A 286 -16.43 -13.36 -9.77
CA HIS A 286 -16.61 -12.33 -10.79
C HIS A 286 -16.41 -10.90 -10.26
N THR A 287 -15.50 -10.74 -9.30
CA THR A 287 -15.09 -9.46 -8.72
C THR A 287 -13.63 -9.16 -9.06
N PRO A 288 -13.22 -9.13 -10.34
CA PRO A 288 -11.84 -8.83 -10.69
C PRO A 288 -11.46 -7.45 -10.14
N GLU A 289 -10.27 -7.36 -9.57
CA GLU A 289 -9.74 -6.14 -8.97
C GLU A 289 -9.31 -5.15 -10.07
N TRP A 290 -10.30 -4.56 -10.75
CA TRP A 290 -10.18 -3.56 -11.80
C TRP A 290 -10.71 -2.23 -11.28
N HIS A 291 -9.84 -1.23 -11.11
CA HIS A 291 -10.31 0.13 -10.83
C HIS A 291 -9.31 1.18 -11.28
N PHE A 292 -9.81 2.36 -11.63
CA PHE A 292 -8.97 3.51 -11.92
C PHE A 292 -8.73 4.32 -10.65
N SER A 293 -7.49 4.75 -10.45
CA SER A 293 -7.16 5.69 -9.39
C SER A 293 -7.81 7.04 -9.67
N ALA A 294 -8.67 7.50 -8.77
CA ALA A 294 -9.31 8.82 -8.89
C ALA A 294 -8.32 10.01 -8.87
N THR A 295 -7.06 9.77 -8.48
CA THR A 295 -6.06 10.83 -8.38
C THR A 295 -5.25 10.96 -9.65
N ASN A 296 -4.83 9.86 -10.27
CA ASN A 296 -3.95 9.88 -11.43
C ASN A 296 -4.47 9.09 -12.64
N GLY A 297 -5.68 8.53 -12.54
CA GLY A 297 -6.32 7.68 -13.54
C GLY A 297 -5.54 6.44 -13.94
N ARG A 298 -4.51 6.07 -13.18
CA ARG A 298 -3.82 4.80 -13.39
C ARG A 298 -4.79 3.66 -13.15
N LEU A 299 -4.79 2.73 -14.08
CA LEU A 299 -5.47 1.46 -13.91
C LEU A 299 -4.75 0.63 -12.86
N HIS A 300 -5.48 0.14 -11.88
CA HIS A 300 -5.04 -0.84 -10.89
C HIS A 300 -5.69 -2.17 -11.19
N SER A 301 -4.87 -3.14 -11.60
CA SER A 301 -5.26 -4.52 -11.85
C SER A 301 -4.49 -5.45 -10.92
N PHE A 302 -4.80 -6.74 -10.96
CA PHE A 302 -4.04 -7.74 -10.25
C PHE A 302 -2.60 -7.85 -10.77
N PHE A 303 -2.43 -7.74 -12.08
CA PHE A 303 -1.15 -7.94 -12.77
C PHE A 303 -0.14 -6.81 -12.53
N ASN A 304 -0.63 -5.60 -12.27
CA ASN A 304 0.23 -4.49 -11.86
C ASN A 304 0.49 -4.45 -10.34
N ARG A 305 -0.29 -5.17 -9.52
CA ARG A 305 -0.11 -5.23 -8.07
C ARG A 305 0.67 -6.44 -7.58
N TYR A 306 0.55 -7.57 -8.26
CA TYR A 306 1.17 -8.82 -7.83
C TYR A 306 2.63 -8.93 -8.28
N PHE A 307 3.28 -9.98 -7.77
CA PHE A 307 4.69 -10.28 -7.98
C PHE A 307 5.07 -10.18 -9.46
N THR A 308 6.08 -9.38 -9.76
CA THR A 308 6.48 -9.14 -11.15
C THR A 308 6.94 -10.41 -11.86
N GLY A 309 7.48 -11.39 -11.14
CA GLY A 309 7.93 -12.66 -11.72
C GLY A 309 6.81 -13.66 -12.01
N SER A 310 5.59 -13.47 -11.50
CA SER A 310 4.47 -14.35 -11.88
C SER A 310 3.91 -14.01 -13.26
N ARG A 311 4.24 -12.84 -13.82
CA ARG A 311 3.74 -12.39 -15.14
C ARG A 311 4.11 -13.35 -16.26
N ASP A 312 5.29 -13.97 -16.19
CA ASP A 312 5.75 -14.98 -17.14
C ASP A 312 4.90 -16.26 -17.12
N HIS A 313 4.09 -16.45 -16.07
CA HIS A 313 3.22 -17.62 -15.88
C HIS A 313 1.74 -17.30 -16.11
N VAL A 314 1.45 -16.12 -16.68
CA VAL A 314 0.07 -15.77 -17.05
C VAL A 314 -0.31 -16.57 -18.30
N THR A 315 -1.48 -17.20 -18.24
CA THR A 315 -2.09 -17.97 -19.33
C THR A 315 -3.23 -17.17 -19.95
N LEU A 316 -3.45 -17.35 -21.24
CA LEU A 316 -4.61 -16.84 -21.96
C LEU A 316 -5.58 -17.99 -22.24
N ASP A 317 -6.79 -17.93 -21.68
CA ASP A 317 -7.81 -18.99 -21.84
C ASP A 317 -7.26 -20.39 -21.49
N GLY A 318 -6.41 -20.45 -20.46
CA GLY A 318 -5.73 -21.67 -20.00
C GLY A 318 -4.48 -22.06 -20.80
N GLN A 319 -4.18 -21.39 -21.91
CA GLN A 319 -3.00 -21.65 -22.73
C GLN A 319 -1.80 -20.82 -22.25
N ALA A 320 -0.63 -21.46 -22.17
CA ALA A 320 0.62 -20.74 -21.90
C ALA A 320 0.98 -19.84 -23.08
N MET A 321 1.35 -18.59 -22.79
CA MET A 321 1.67 -17.60 -23.81
C MET A 321 3.12 -17.14 -23.66
N VAL A 322 3.75 -16.78 -24.78
CA VAL A 322 4.98 -15.99 -24.76
C VAL A 322 4.58 -14.52 -24.77
N TRP A 323 4.90 -13.83 -23.67
CA TRP A 323 4.56 -12.43 -23.48
C TRP A 323 5.73 -11.51 -23.84
N ALA A 324 5.42 -10.38 -24.46
CA ALA A 324 6.31 -9.25 -24.68
C ALA A 324 5.86 -8.06 -23.82
N ASP A 325 6.79 -7.51 -23.02
CA ASP A 325 6.59 -6.24 -22.33
C ASP A 325 7.15 -5.10 -23.18
N LEU A 326 6.28 -4.15 -23.52
CA LEU A 326 6.60 -2.88 -24.17
C LEU A 326 6.60 -1.79 -23.11
N ASP A 327 7.73 -1.13 -22.89
CA ASP A 327 7.94 -0.25 -21.73
C ASP A 327 8.60 1.07 -22.17
N LEU A 328 7.93 2.20 -21.89
CA LEU A 328 8.45 3.52 -22.27
C LEU A 328 9.62 3.91 -21.35
N ALA A 329 10.79 4.14 -21.93
CA ALA A 329 11.95 4.61 -21.19
C ALA A 329 11.67 5.98 -20.56
N ALA A 330 11.97 6.12 -19.27
CA ALA A 330 11.82 7.35 -18.51
C ALA A 330 10.44 8.04 -18.66
N SER A 331 9.35 7.27 -18.76
CA SER A 331 7.99 7.70 -19.14
C SER A 331 7.56 9.08 -18.63
N GLN A 332 7.62 9.31 -17.33
CA GLN A 332 7.15 10.57 -16.73
C GLN A 332 8.02 11.74 -17.15
N VAL A 333 9.33 11.53 -17.32
CA VAL A 333 10.26 12.57 -17.77
C VAL A 333 10.12 12.82 -19.28
N TYR A 334 9.78 11.79 -20.05
CA TYR A 334 9.40 11.93 -21.45
C TYR A 334 8.17 12.84 -21.62
N PHE A 335 7.10 12.62 -20.84
CA PHE A 335 5.93 13.51 -20.86
C PHE A 335 6.23 14.91 -20.33
N LEU A 336 7.17 15.03 -19.38
CA LEU A 336 7.62 16.32 -18.85
C LEU A 336 8.24 17.20 -19.95
N LEU A 337 8.93 16.64 -20.95
CA LEU A 337 9.52 17.42 -22.04
C LEU A 337 8.50 18.33 -22.71
N LYS A 338 7.35 17.80 -23.10
CA LYS A 338 6.26 18.59 -23.70
C LYS A 338 5.89 19.80 -22.84
N GLN A 339 5.79 19.60 -21.53
CA GLN A 339 5.42 20.67 -20.61
C GLN A 339 6.54 21.69 -20.45
N LEU A 340 7.80 21.25 -20.40
CA LEU A 340 8.95 22.14 -20.34
C LEU A 340 8.98 23.09 -21.54
N TYR A 341 8.85 22.55 -22.76
CA TYR A 341 8.85 23.34 -23.99
C TYR A 341 7.63 24.28 -24.13
N ALA A 342 6.57 24.07 -23.35
CA ALA A 342 5.40 24.96 -23.31
C ALA A 342 5.53 26.14 -22.31
N THR A 343 6.62 26.20 -21.55
CA THR A 343 6.87 27.27 -20.56
C THR A 343 7.44 28.55 -21.19
N ARG A 344 7.35 29.67 -20.46
CA ARG A 344 7.98 30.93 -20.91
C ARG A 344 9.50 30.84 -20.81
N ALA A 345 10.01 30.18 -19.77
CA ALA A 345 11.43 29.86 -19.63
C ALA A 345 11.99 29.16 -20.88
N ALA A 346 11.26 28.21 -21.47
CA ALA A 346 11.68 27.54 -22.70
C ALA A 346 11.70 28.46 -23.94
N GLY A 347 10.88 29.53 -23.97
CA GLY A 347 10.92 30.53 -25.04
C GLY A 347 12.22 31.34 -25.08
N GLN A 348 13.02 31.30 -24.00
CA GLN A 348 14.38 31.84 -23.94
C GLN A 348 15.45 30.79 -24.30
N ALA A 349 15.02 29.57 -24.65
CA ALA A 349 15.77 28.41 -25.15
C ALA A 349 17.24 28.38 -24.75
N GLY A 350 17.52 28.15 -23.46
CA GLY A 350 18.87 27.85 -23.03
C GLY A 350 19.34 26.52 -23.65
N PRO A 351 20.62 26.41 -24.08
CA PRO A 351 21.18 25.17 -24.63
C PRO A 351 21.09 23.98 -23.65
N ASP A 352 20.91 24.24 -22.35
CA ASP A 352 20.70 23.22 -21.33
C ASP A 352 19.36 22.49 -21.47
N LEU A 353 18.31 23.13 -22.01
CA LEU A 353 17.02 22.48 -22.24
C LEU A 353 17.13 21.40 -23.33
N ASP A 354 17.85 21.71 -24.42
CA ASP A 354 18.11 20.74 -25.49
C ASP A 354 19.03 19.61 -25.01
N ALA A 355 20.07 19.93 -24.24
CA ALA A 355 20.92 18.91 -23.61
C ALA A 355 20.11 17.99 -22.68
N PHE A 356 19.15 18.55 -21.91
CA PHE A 356 18.26 17.76 -21.07
C PHE A 356 17.30 16.90 -21.90
N ARG A 357 16.72 17.45 -22.98
CA ARG A 357 15.91 16.67 -23.94
C ARG A 357 16.70 15.47 -24.44
N ASP A 358 17.90 15.70 -24.96
CA ASP A 358 18.73 14.64 -25.54
C ASP A 358 19.08 13.58 -24.49
N LEU A 359 19.33 14.00 -23.25
CA LEU A 359 19.55 13.10 -22.12
C LEU A 359 18.32 12.23 -21.81
N VAL A 360 17.10 12.78 -21.90
CA VAL A 360 15.83 12.06 -21.66
C VAL A 360 15.54 11.06 -22.76
N LEU A 361 15.80 11.44 -24.02
CA LEU A 361 15.57 10.57 -25.18
C LEU A 361 16.63 9.46 -25.29
N ALA A 362 17.83 9.70 -24.75
CA ALA A 362 18.88 8.70 -24.68
C ALA A 362 18.50 7.50 -23.78
N GLU A 363 19.04 6.33 -24.12
CA GLU A 363 18.95 5.19 -23.23
C GLU A 363 19.69 5.47 -21.91
N GLY A 364 19.03 5.14 -20.79
CA GLY A 364 19.67 5.22 -19.48
C GLY A 364 19.67 6.62 -18.86
N PHE A 365 18.72 7.49 -19.23
CA PHE A 365 18.51 8.83 -18.66
C PHE A 365 18.92 8.97 -17.18
N TYR A 366 18.36 8.15 -16.29
CA TYR A 366 18.61 8.26 -14.85
C TYR A 366 20.08 8.01 -14.50
N GLN A 367 20.69 6.98 -15.09
CA GLN A 367 22.10 6.65 -14.86
C GLN A 367 23.02 7.74 -15.42
N ASN A 368 22.71 8.25 -16.61
CA ASN A 368 23.50 9.30 -17.24
C ASN A 368 23.43 10.60 -16.43
N LEU A 369 22.24 10.99 -15.98
CA LEU A 369 22.05 12.15 -15.12
C LEU A 369 22.78 12.00 -13.78
N ALA A 370 22.66 10.84 -13.14
CA ALA A 370 23.38 10.54 -11.90
C ALA A 370 24.90 10.64 -12.10
N GLY A 371 25.43 10.15 -13.22
CA GLY A 371 26.83 10.28 -13.58
C GLY A 371 27.27 11.74 -13.79
N LEU A 372 26.44 12.57 -14.42
CA LEU A 372 26.71 14.01 -14.53
C LEU A 372 26.77 14.68 -13.14
N ILE A 373 25.84 14.36 -12.26
CA ILE A 373 25.81 14.93 -10.90
C ILE A 373 27.01 14.48 -10.06
N GLN A 374 27.43 13.21 -10.19
CA GLN A 374 28.62 12.70 -9.49
C GLN A 374 29.92 13.29 -10.01
N LYS A 375 30.00 13.66 -11.28
CA LYS A 375 31.16 14.37 -11.83
C LYS A 375 31.31 15.76 -11.20
N GLU A 376 30.19 16.46 -10.99
CA GLU A 376 30.16 17.77 -10.34
C GLU A 376 30.39 17.71 -8.82
N ILE A 377 29.87 16.66 -8.16
CA ILE A 377 30.09 16.42 -6.72
C ILE A 377 30.63 15.00 -6.52
N PRO A 378 31.96 14.80 -6.64
CA PRO A 378 32.58 13.53 -6.34
C PRO A 378 32.24 13.06 -4.93
N GLY A 379 31.92 11.77 -4.79
CA GLY A 379 31.55 11.16 -3.51
C GLY A 379 30.10 11.37 -3.06
N LEU A 380 29.25 12.07 -3.83
CA LEU A 380 27.82 12.13 -3.52
C LEU A 380 27.20 10.72 -3.58
N PRO A 381 26.62 10.21 -2.47
CA PRO A 381 26.02 8.88 -2.46
C PRO A 381 24.72 8.88 -3.29
N ILE A 382 24.75 8.19 -4.42
CA ILE A 382 23.57 7.91 -5.24
C ILE A 382 23.13 6.48 -4.95
N ASN A 383 21.96 6.33 -4.32
CA ASN A 383 21.44 5.03 -3.89
C ASN A 383 20.68 4.36 -5.04
N ASP A 384 19.80 5.11 -5.67
CA ASP A 384 19.00 4.67 -6.81
C ASP A 384 18.70 5.88 -7.68
N ALA A 385 19.38 5.98 -8.83
CA ALA A 385 19.34 7.16 -9.69
C ALA A 385 17.92 7.63 -10.06
N LYS A 386 16.99 6.68 -10.27
CA LYS A 386 15.58 6.99 -10.55
C LYS A 386 14.90 7.58 -9.31
N THR A 387 15.00 6.89 -8.18
CA THR A 387 14.42 7.33 -6.90
C THR A 387 14.98 8.67 -6.46
N ASP A 388 16.29 8.88 -6.61
CA ASP A 388 16.97 10.11 -6.22
C ASP A 388 16.53 11.27 -7.11
N PHE A 389 16.48 11.09 -8.44
CA PHE A 389 15.90 12.09 -9.34
C PHE A 389 14.47 12.47 -8.95
N PHE A 390 13.59 11.48 -8.74
CA PHE A 390 12.22 11.75 -8.34
C PHE A 390 12.15 12.41 -6.96
N THR A 391 12.95 12.00 -5.99
CA THR A 391 12.93 12.53 -4.63
C THR A 391 13.44 13.97 -4.59
N HIS A 392 14.55 14.26 -5.26
CA HIS A 392 15.27 15.52 -5.17
C HIS A 392 14.81 16.56 -6.20
N VAL A 393 14.33 16.13 -7.37
CA VAL A 393 13.92 17.04 -8.47
C VAL A 393 12.40 17.13 -8.58
N ILE A 394 11.70 16.02 -8.78
CA ILE A 394 10.27 16.02 -9.15
C ILE A 394 9.33 16.13 -7.93
N TYR A 395 9.61 15.43 -6.83
CA TYR A 395 8.72 15.26 -5.65
C TYR A 395 9.13 16.09 -4.43
N SER A 396 10.21 16.87 -4.57
CA SER A 396 10.75 17.70 -3.50
C SER A 396 9.74 18.81 -3.15
N LYS A 397 8.95 18.56 -2.09
CA LYS A 397 7.94 19.51 -1.52
C LYS A 397 8.61 20.74 -0.92
N ASN A 398 9.72 20.49 -0.23
CA ASN A 398 10.63 21.51 0.21
C ASN A 398 11.66 21.62 -0.90
N HIS A 399 11.63 22.69 -1.68
CA HIS A 399 12.71 23.09 -2.60
C HIS A 399 14.02 23.42 -1.84
N GLN A 400 14.27 22.75 -0.71
CA GLN A 400 15.52 22.75 0.00
C GLN A 400 16.63 22.33 -0.95
N ALA A 401 17.73 23.09 -0.89
CA ALA A 401 18.91 22.85 -1.68
C ALA A 401 19.64 21.61 -1.15
N THR A 402 19.12 20.42 -1.48
CA THR A 402 19.94 19.20 -1.36
C THR A 402 21.08 19.30 -2.38
N PRO A 403 22.29 18.79 -2.10
CA PRO A 403 23.41 18.85 -3.05
C PRO A 403 23.03 18.37 -4.46
N TYR A 404 22.34 17.23 -4.55
CA TYR A 404 21.80 16.69 -5.81
C TYR A 404 20.96 17.71 -6.59
N ARG A 405 20.03 18.40 -5.91
CA ARG A 405 19.17 19.40 -6.53
C ARG A 405 19.93 20.67 -6.90
N GLY A 406 20.86 21.12 -6.06
CA GLY A 406 21.71 22.26 -6.34
C GLY A 406 22.50 22.06 -7.63
N THR A 407 23.17 20.91 -7.75
CA THR A 407 23.88 20.50 -8.95
C THR A 407 22.96 20.37 -10.16
N PHE A 408 21.79 19.73 -10.00
CA PHE A 408 20.82 19.65 -11.10
C PHE A 408 20.42 21.04 -11.61
N ASN A 409 20.13 21.97 -10.71
CA ASN A 409 19.76 23.33 -11.09
C ASN A 409 20.92 24.09 -11.75
N HIS A 410 22.17 23.79 -11.35
CA HIS A 410 23.36 24.36 -11.96
C HIS A 410 23.58 23.84 -13.40
N LEU A 411 23.41 22.54 -13.60
CA LEU A 411 23.55 21.89 -14.91
C LEU A 411 22.40 22.24 -15.87
N PHE A 412 21.19 22.41 -15.35
CA PHE A 412 19.97 22.63 -16.14
C PHE A 412 19.14 23.83 -15.61
N PRO A 413 19.69 25.06 -15.66
CA PRO A 413 19.03 26.24 -15.11
C PRO A 413 17.71 26.59 -15.80
N THR A 414 17.61 26.42 -17.13
CA THR A 414 16.38 26.67 -17.89
C THR A 414 15.32 25.64 -17.54
N VAL A 415 15.72 24.36 -17.45
CA VAL A 415 14.82 23.27 -17.02
C VAL A 415 14.31 23.53 -15.61
N HIS A 416 15.19 23.98 -14.69
CA HIS A 416 14.79 24.34 -13.34
C HIS A 416 13.73 25.46 -13.33
N ALA A 417 13.97 26.54 -14.08
CA ALA A 417 13.02 27.65 -14.18
C ALA A 417 11.67 27.19 -14.76
N ALA A 418 11.69 26.40 -15.84
CA ALA A 418 10.51 25.80 -16.45
C ALA A 418 9.75 24.89 -15.48
N LEU A 419 10.44 24.03 -14.72
CA LEU A 419 9.85 23.21 -13.67
C LEU A 419 9.11 24.06 -12.63
N LEU A 420 9.72 25.17 -12.20
CA LEU A 420 9.09 26.09 -11.25
C LEU A 420 7.84 26.75 -11.83
N GLU A 421 7.81 27.11 -13.11
CA GLU A 421 6.60 27.61 -13.79
C GLU A 421 5.49 26.57 -13.82
N ILE A 422 5.81 25.30 -14.10
CA ILE A 422 4.82 24.21 -14.17
C ILE A 422 4.19 23.95 -12.80
N VAL A 423 5.01 23.90 -11.74
CA VAL A 423 4.52 23.53 -10.41
C VAL A 423 3.92 24.69 -9.64
N ARG A 424 4.38 25.94 -9.84
CA ARG A 424 3.89 27.10 -9.09
C ARG A 424 2.61 27.65 -9.71
N TYR A 425 1.61 27.92 -8.89
CA TYR A 425 0.41 28.65 -9.29
C TYR A 425 -0.08 29.54 -8.15
N LYS A 426 -0.80 30.63 -8.48
CA LYS A 426 -1.36 31.55 -7.48
C LYS A 426 -2.86 31.29 -7.29
N VAL A 427 -3.29 31.17 -6.03
CA VAL A 427 -4.71 31.11 -5.65
C VAL A 427 -4.97 32.18 -4.62
N LYS A 428 -5.79 33.18 -4.97
CA LYS A 428 -6.10 34.33 -4.10
C LYS A 428 -4.83 35.01 -3.56
N GLY A 429 -3.84 35.24 -4.42
CA GLY A 429 -2.54 35.84 -4.06
C GLY A 429 -1.55 34.88 -3.38
N VAL A 430 -1.97 33.69 -2.93
CA VAL A 430 -1.07 32.72 -2.27
C VAL A 430 -0.48 31.76 -3.29
N THR A 431 0.84 31.64 -3.32
CA THR A 431 1.55 30.64 -4.14
C THR A 431 1.28 29.23 -3.59
N LYS A 432 0.86 28.35 -4.49
CA LYS A 432 0.63 26.92 -4.25
C LYS A 432 1.49 26.12 -5.23
N PHE A 433 1.75 24.86 -4.86
CA PHE A 433 2.56 23.95 -5.64
C PHE A 433 1.72 22.75 -6.10
N ARG A 434 1.65 22.53 -7.41
CA ARG A 434 1.06 21.33 -7.99
C ARG A 434 1.94 20.13 -7.66
N ASN A 435 1.32 18.98 -7.49
CA ASN A 435 2.06 17.74 -7.40
C ASN A 435 2.44 17.29 -8.82
N LEU A 436 3.65 17.64 -9.27
CA LEU A 436 4.15 17.30 -10.61
C LEU A 436 4.05 15.79 -10.90
N ALA A 437 4.29 14.96 -9.88
CA ALA A 437 4.12 13.51 -9.97
C ALA A 437 2.74 13.12 -10.50
N VAL A 438 1.70 13.66 -9.86
CA VAL A 438 0.32 13.30 -10.15
C VAL A 438 -0.04 13.80 -11.54
N LEU A 439 0.44 14.99 -11.92
CA LEU A 439 0.19 15.54 -13.25
C LEU A 439 0.82 14.67 -14.35
N LEU A 440 2.09 14.29 -14.20
CA LEU A 440 2.77 13.41 -15.17
C LEU A 440 2.15 12.01 -15.22
N GLN A 441 1.74 11.46 -14.07
CA GLN A 441 1.00 10.19 -14.02
C GLN A 441 -0.37 10.29 -14.71
N GLN A 442 -1.02 11.45 -14.65
CA GLN A 442 -2.30 11.67 -15.33
C GLN A 442 -2.11 11.68 -16.84
N GLU A 443 -1.11 12.41 -17.33
CA GLU A 443 -0.80 12.45 -18.76
C GLU A 443 -0.41 11.06 -19.29
N GLU A 444 0.46 10.35 -18.56
CA GLU A 444 0.83 8.97 -18.88
C GLU A 444 -0.41 8.07 -18.98
N SER A 445 -1.28 8.09 -17.97
CA SER A 445 -2.48 7.25 -17.96
C SER A 445 -3.45 7.62 -19.08
N GLN A 446 -3.61 8.91 -19.37
CA GLN A 446 -4.45 9.38 -20.48
C GLN A 446 -3.91 8.85 -21.81
N VAL A 447 -2.62 9.01 -22.09
CA VAL A 447 -2.03 8.60 -23.37
C VAL A 447 -2.07 7.07 -23.51
N PHE A 448 -1.68 6.33 -22.48
CA PHE A 448 -1.67 4.86 -22.55
C PHE A 448 -3.08 4.28 -22.66
N LEU A 449 -4.02 4.71 -21.83
CA LEU A 449 -5.32 4.05 -21.72
C LEU A 449 -6.35 4.61 -22.70
N GLN A 450 -6.31 5.92 -23.01
CA GLN A 450 -7.34 6.57 -23.84
C GLN A 450 -6.89 6.79 -25.28
N THR A 451 -5.59 6.82 -25.55
CA THR A 451 -5.07 7.03 -26.90
C THR A 451 -4.52 5.73 -27.47
N ILE A 452 -3.49 5.16 -26.84
CA ILE A 452 -2.79 3.96 -27.32
C ILE A 452 -3.72 2.74 -27.27
N CYS A 453 -4.27 2.41 -26.11
CA CYS A 453 -5.14 1.22 -25.99
C CYS A 453 -6.41 1.32 -26.83
N ARG A 454 -6.94 2.54 -27.03
CA ARG A 454 -8.08 2.77 -27.92
C ARG A 454 -7.72 2.46 -29.37
N ARG A 455 -6.58 2.98 -29.86
CA ARG A 455 -6.14 2.71 -31.23
C ARG A 455 -5.82 1.23 -31.46
N ILE A 456 -5.20 0.56 -30.47
CA ILE A 456 -4.98 -0.89 -30.55
C ILE A 456 -6.31 -1.64 -30.63
N HIS A 457 -7.30 -1.26 -29.81
CA HIS A 457 -8.64 -1.84 -29.88
C HIS A 457 -9.26 -1.66 -31.27
N ASP A 458 -9.22 -0.45 -31.81
CA ASP A 458 -9.87 -0.13 -33.07
C ASP A 458 -9.19 -0.81 -34.27
N GLU A 459 -7.86 -0.93 -34.26
CA GLU A 459 -7.09 -1.50 -35.37
C GLU A 459 -6.87 -3.02 -35.25
N LEU A 460 -6.66 -3.54 -34.04
CA LEU A 460 -6.22 -4.93 -33.80
C LEU A 460 -7.17 -5.72 -32.89
N GLY A 461 -8.16 -5.08 -32.25
CA GLY A 461 -9.04 -5.71 -31.26
C GLY A 461 -9.96 -6.81 -31.82
N HIS A 462 -10.04 -6.94 -33.14
CA HIS A 462 -10.76 -8.01 -33.84
C HIS A 462 -10.02 -9.36 -33.81
N HIS A 463 -8.73 -9.38 -33.48
CA HIS A 463 -7.96 -10.61 -33.32
C HIS A 463 -8.31 -11.32 -32.01
N GLN A 464 -8.76 -12.57 -32.10
CA GLN A 464 -9.22 -13.32 -30.93
C GLN A 464 -8.08 -13.62 -29.95
N ASP A 465 -6.87 -13.77 -30.42
CA ASP A 465 -5.67 -14.07 -29.65
C ASP A 465 -4.93 -12.81 -29.14
N LEU A 466 -5.37 -11.60 -29.53
CA LEU A 466 -4.85 -10.37 -28.97
C LEU A 466 -5.43 -10.12 -27.57
N VAL A 467 -4.52 -9.96 -26.61
CA VAL A 467 -4.80 -9.47 -25.27
C VAL A 467 -3.82 -8.37 -24.94
N VAL A 468 -4.33 -7.25 -24.41
CA VAL A 468 -3.50 -6.13 -23.96
C VAL A 468 -3.65 -5.95 -22.47
N LEU A 469 -2.51 -6.02 -21.78
CA LEU A 469 -2.43 -5.90 -20.33
C LEU A 469 -1.64 -4.62 -19.98
N PRO A 470 -2.30 -3.48 -19.71
CA PRO A 470 -1.60 -2.26 -19.38
C PRO A 470 -0.90 -2.33 -18.03
N VAL A 471 0.36 -1.92 -18.01
CA VAL A 471 1.22 -1.84 -16.82
C VAL A 471 1.77 -0.42 -16.71
N HIS A 472 0.93 0.51 -16.25
CA HIS A 472 1.31 1.92 -16.06
C HIS A 472 1.93 2.57 -17.32
N ASP A 473 3.27 2.59 -17.40
CA ASP A 473 4.12 3.12 -18.47
C ASP A 473 4.44 2.13 -19.59
N GLY A 474 3.77 0.98 -19.59
CA GLY A 474 3.97 -0.07 -20.58
C GLY A 474 2.72 -0.91 -20.85
N LEU A 475 2.84 -1.79 -21.83
CA LEU A 475 1.86 -2.80 -22.21
C LEU A 475 2.52 -4.18 -22.20
N CYS A 476 1.81 -5.19 -21.74
CA CYS A 476 2.19 -6.58 -21.92
C CYS A 476 1.23 -7.22 -22.93
N VAL A 477 1.77 -7.84 -23.98
CA VAL A 477 1.02 -8.38 -25.12
C VAL A 477 1.61 -9.74 -25.55
N PRO A 478 0.86 -10.61 -26.25
CA PRO A 478 1.45 -11.78 -26.87
C PRO A 478 2.57 -11.40 -27.83
N GLN A 479 3.66 -12.16 -27.83
CA GLN A 479 4.91 -11.85 -28.55
C GLN A 479 4.71 -11.54 -30.04
N GLN A 480 3.77 -12.23 -30.69
CA GLN A 480 3.45 -12.03 -32.12
C GLN A 480 2.84 -10.64 -32.42
N TYR A 481 2.28 -9.96 -31.43
CA TYR A 481 1.73 -8.60 -31.55
C TYR A 481 2.72 -7.52 -31.08
N GLN A 482 3.93 -7.88 -30.66
CA GLN A 482 4.91 -6.94 -30.13
C GLN A 482 5.16 -5.77 -31.10
N GLU A 483 5.48 -6.06 -32.35
CA GLU A 483 5.84 -5.05 -33.34
C GLU A 483 4.70 -4.11 -33.76
N PRO A 484 3.50 -4.60 -34.13
CA PRO A 484 2.39 -3.71 -34.48
C PRO A 484 1.96 -2.84 -33.28
N VAL A 485 1.96 -3.39 -32.06
CA VAL A 485 1.64 -2.60 -30.86
C VAL A 485 2.74 -1.59 -30.56
N ARG A 486 4.02 -1.95 -30.74
CA ARG A 486 5.15 -1.03 -30.59
C ARG A 486 5.07 0.13 -31.58
N ALA A 487 4.68 -0.14 -32.82
CA ALA A 487 4.47 0.91 -33.83
C ALA A 487 3.38 1.90 -33.40
N ILE A 488 2.21 1.40 -32.99
CA ILE A 488 1.11 2.25 -32.47
C ILE A 488 1.59 3.07 -31.26
N MET A 489 2.29 2.44 -30.31
CA MET A 489 2.86 3.15 -29.16
C MET A 489 3.79 4.28 -29.59
N ASN A 490 4.73 4.01 -30.49
CA ASN A 490 5.70 5.00 -30.95
C ASN A 490 5.02 6.19 -31.64
N GLU A 491 4.05 5.93 -32.52
CA GLU A 491 3.31 6.96 -33.24
C GLU A 491 2.48 7.84 -32.31
N GLU A 492 1.72 7.24 -31.39
CA GLU A 492 0.86 7.99 -30.47
C GLU A 492 1.69 8.76 -29.43
N LEU A 493 2.81 8.21 -28.97
CA LEU A 493 3.72 8.91 -28.06
C LEU A 493 4.41 10.08 -28.77
N LEU A 494 4.83 9.92 -30.03
CA LEU A 494 5.37 11.01 -30.85
C LEU A 494 4.31 12.09 -31.07
N ARG A 495 3.09 11.72 -31.44
CA ARG A 495 1.98 12.67 -31.61
C ARG A 495 1.64 13.39 -30.31
N ALA A 496 1.70 12.68 -29.18
CA ALA A 496 1.34 13.25 -27.88
C ALA A 496 2.35 14.29 -27.39
N THR A 497 3.65 14.10 -27.64
CA THR A 497 4.72 14.93 -27.04
C THR A 497 5.53 15.72 -28.05
N GLY A 498 5.56 15.33 -29.33
CA GLY A 498 6.42 15.89 -30.37
C GLY A 498 7.85 15.32 -30.38
N PHE A 499 8.17 14.34 -29.52
CA PHE A 499 9.50 13.75 -29.41
C PHE A 499 9.49 12.28 -29.82
N GLN A 500 10.59 11.76 -30.37
CA GLN A 500 10.69 10.34 -30.71
C GLN A 500 10.84 9.52 -29.41
N PRO A 501 9.91 8.61 -29.09
CA PRO A 501 10.00 7.79 -27.88
C PRO A 501 11.00 6.65 -28.00
N THR A 502 11.48 6.18 -26.85
CA THR A 502 12.27 4.95 -26.72
C THR A 502 11.43 3.89 -26.00
N VAL A 503 10.75 3.01 -26.75
CA VAL A 503 9.95 1.90 -26.22
C VAL A 503 10.78 0.61 -26.23
N ARG A 504 11.02 0.04 -25.05
CA ARG A 504 11.87 -1.15 -24.84
C ARG A 504 11.04 -2.43 -24.87
N THR A 505 11.63 -3.51 -25.38
CA THR A 505 11.00 -4.85 -25.41
C THR A 505 11.69 -5.86 -24.47
N THR A 506 10.97 -6.90 -24.00
CA THR A 506 11.53 -7.94 -23.11
C THR A 506 12.70 -8.74 -23.70
N PRO A 507 12.69 -9.15 -24.99
CA PRO A 507 13.82 -9.85 -25.61
C PRO A 507 15.13 -9.03 -25.52
N GLU A 508 15.05 -7.72 -25.82
CA GLU A 508 16.17 -6.80 -25.72
C GLU A 508 16.66 -6.63 -24.27
N LYS A 509 15.74 -6.62 -23.30
CA LYS A 509 16.07 -6.55 -21.86
C LYS A 509 16.79 -7.81 -21.37
N LYS A 510 16.34 -9.01 -21.77
CA LYS A 510 16.98 -10.28 -21.40
C LYS A 510 18.36 -10.41 -22.03
N ALA A 511 18.49 -10.15 -23.33
CA ALA A 511 19.78 -10.18 -24.03
C ALA A 511 20.80 -9.20 -23.44
N LYS A 512 20.42 -7.94 -23.17
CA LYS A 512 21.33 -6.96 -22.52
C LYS A 512 21.74 -7.38 -21.12
N LYS A 513 20.84 -8.01 -20.35
CA LYS A 513 21.13 -8.49 -18.99
C LYS A 513 22.10 -9.68 -19.02
N GLU A 514 21.92 -10.60 -19.96
CA GLU A 514 22.81 -11.74 -20.17
C GLU A 514 24.19 -11.29 -20.65
N ALA A 515 24.26 -10.38 -21.62
CA ALA A 515 25.52 -9.79 -22.07
C ALA A 515 26.26 -9.06 -20.94
N LYS A 516 25.55 -8.29 -20.11
CA LYS A 516 26.15 -7.63 -18.94
C LYS A 516 26.63 -8.63 -17.89
N LYS A 517 25.92 -9.74 -17.69
CA LYS A 517 26.34 -10.81 -16.79
C LYS A 517 27.59 -11.51 -17.31
N ALA A 518 27.64 -11.81 -18.61
CA ALA A 518 28.82 -12.38 -19.26
C ALA A 518 30.05 -11.47 -19.13
N ALA A 519 29.91 -10.17 -19.46
CA ALA A 519 30.99 -9.20 -19.34
C ALA A 519 31.48 -9.02 -17.89
N ALA A 520 30.58 -9.09 -16.90
CA ALA A 520 30.96 -9.04 -15.48
C ALA A 520 31.66 -10.32 -15.01
N THR A 521 31.35 -11.47 -15.60
CA THR A 521 32.06 -12.73 -15.36
C THR A 521 33.45 -12.68 -15.97
N GLU A 522 33.59 -12.26 -17.23
CA GLU A 522 34.88 -12.09 -17.91
C GLU A 522 35.79 -11.09 -17.18
N ALA A 523 35.27 -9.91 -16.80
CA ALA A 523 36.06 -8.93 -16.04
C ALA A 523 36.48 -9.44 -14.65
N ARG A 524 35.72 -10.37 -14.05
CA ARG A 524 36.09 -11.01 -12.78
C ARG A 524 37.15 -12.09 -12.98
N GLU A 525 37.13 -12.79 -14.11
CA GLU A 525 38.15 -13.78 -14.47
C GLU A 525 39.47 -13.10 -14.87
N GLU A 526 39.43 -11.97 -15.59
CA GLU A 526 40.63 -11.18 -15.92
C GLU A 526 41.24 -10.44 -14.71
N ALA A 527 40.42 -10.04 -13.74
CA ALA A 527 40.88 -9.34 -12.53
C ALA A 527 41.49 -10.28 -11.47
N VAL A 528 41.52 -11.59 -11.71
CA VAL A 528 42.33 -12.53 -10.92
C VAL A 528 43.62 -12.78 -11.70
N PRO A 529 44.69 -11.98 -11.50
CA PRO A 529 45.98 -12.35 -12.04
C PRO A 529 46.33 -13.73 -11.47
N ALA A 530 46.68 -14.65 -12.36
CA ALA A 530 47.24 -15.95 -12.04
C ALA A 530 48.60 -15.77 -11.36
N ALA A 531 48.61 -15.23 -10.15
CA ALA A 531 49.75 -15.31 -9.27
C ALA A 531 49.83 -16.78 -8.83
N PRO A 532 50.93 -17.49 -9.12
CA PRO A 532 51.11 -18.83 -8.63
C PRO A 532 51.00 -18.79 -7.11
N VAL A 533 50.15 -19.65 -6.55
CA VAL A 533 49.99 -19.83 -5.11
C VAL A 533 51.35 -20.24 -4.53
N GLN A 534 52.12 -19.26 -4.05
CA GLN A 534 53.24 -19.54 -3.17
C GLN A 534 52.64 -19.90 -1.82
N VAL A 535 52.83 -21.16 -1.42
CA VAL A 535 52.52 -21.64 -0.07
C VAL A 535 53.38 -20.82 0.89
N PRO A 536 52.79 -20.01 1.79
CA PRO A 536 53.60 -19.28 2.77
C PRO A 536 54.17 -20.28 3.78
N ALA A 537 55.46 -20.10 4.08
CA ALA A 537 56.13 -20.72 5.22
C ALA A 537 55.38 -20.37 6.53
N PRO A 538 55.44 -21.21 7.57
CA PRO A 538 54.74 -20.98 8.83
C PRO A 538 55.17 -19.64 9.44
N VAL A 539 54.21 -18.74 9.61
CA VAL A 539 54.41 -17.43 10.21
C VAL A 539 54.27 -17.59 11.73
N GLU A 540 55.30 -17.16 12.47
CA GLU A 540 55.27 -16.96 13.92
C GLU A 540 54.08 -16.07 14.32
N GLU A 541 53.40 -16.44 15.41
CA GLU A 541 52.27 -15.72 15.98
C GLU A 541 52.61 -14.24 16.24
N LEU A 542 52.12 -13.36 15.37
CA LEU A 542 52.02 -11.92 15.66
C LEU A 542 50.79 -11.69 16.54
N ALA A 543 51.02 -11.41 17.82
CA ALA A 543 50.01 -10.91 18.74
C ALA A 543 49.39 -9.62 18.18
N CYS A 544 48.09 -9.65 17.90
CA CYS A 544 47.34 -8.48 17.45
C CYS A 544 47.12 -7.55 18.66
N GLU A 545 47.84 -6.43 18.72
CA GLU A 545 47.59 -5.39 19.71
C GLU A 545 46.26 -4.69 19.41
N VAL A 546 45.28 -4.82 20.30
CA VAL A 546 44.00 -4.09 20.19
C VAL A 546 44.07 -2.86 21.09
N GLY A 547 44.08 -1.68 20.48
CA GLY A 547 43.94 -0.39 21.15
C GLY A 547 42.81 0.42 20.53
N PHE A 548 42.21 1.31 21.31
CA PHE A 548 41.22 2.27 20.81
C PHE A 548 41.44 3.66 21.41
N GLU A 549 41.07 4.67 20.64
CA GLU A 549 41.18 6.07 21.01
C GLU A 549 39.93 6.50 21.79
N VAL A 550 40.11 6.93 23.04
CA VAL A 550 39.00 7.31 23.93
C VAL A 550 38.71 8.82 23.90
N ALA A 551 39.67 9.61 23.42
CA ALA A 551 39.56 11.03 23.13
C ALA A 551 40.68 11.42 22.15
N PRO A 552 40.55 12.54 21.39
CA PRO A 552 41.57 12.94 20.42
C PRO A 552 42.98 13.00 21.03
N GLY A 553 43.86 12.12 20.58
CA GLY A 553 45.25 12.00 21.05
C GLY A 553 45.47 11.09 22.27
N ILE A 554 44.44 10.45 22.83
CA ILE A 554 44.56 9.54 23.99
C ILE A 554 44.21 8.12 23.57
N TRP A 555 45.24 7.27 23.50
CA TRP A 555 45.14 5.86 23.15
C TRP A 555 45.27 4.99 24.40
N VAL A 556 44.31 4.09 24.59
CA VAL A 556 44.37 3.09 25.66
C VAL A 556 44.70 1.74 25.04
N ARG A 557 45.76 1.12 25.57
CA ARG A 557 46.21 -0.22 25.20
C ARG A 557 45.61 -1.21 26.19
N MET A 558 44.84 -2.19 25.71
CA MET A 558 44.30 -3.24 26.59
C MET A 558 45.36 -4.32 26.81
N ASP A 559 45.58 -4.67 28.07
CA ASP A 559 46.32 -5.89 28.42
C ASP A 559 45.38 -7.09 28.22
N PRO A 560 45.73 -8.06 27.36
CA PRO A 560 44.90 -9.24 27.10
C PRO A 560 44.68 -10.14 28.32
N ALA A 561 45.37 -9.90 29.45
CA ALA A 561 45.20 -10.67 30.68
C ALA A 561 44.07 -10.18 31.62
N LEU A 562 43.35 -9.10 31.29
CA LEU A 562 42.28 -8.57 32.13
C LEU A 562 40.94 -9.29 31.87
N ASP A 563 40.45 -10.04 32.87
CA ASP A 563 39.14 -10.68 32.85
C ASP A 563 38.02 -9.62 32.77
N VAL A 564 37.41 -9.50 31.59
CA VAL A 564 36.25 -8.61 31.38
C VAL A 564 35.00 -9.31 31.95
N PRO A 565 34.24 -8.69 32.86
CA PRO A 565 33.01 -9.28 33.35
C PRO A 565 32.02 -9.44 32.18
N PRO A 566 31.42 -10.62 32.01
CA PRO A 566 30.48 -10.84 30.91
C PRO A 566 29.24 -9.97 31.11
N ASN A 567 28.76 -9.36 30.00
CA ASN A 567 27.48 -8.65 29.83
C ASN A 567 27.36 -7.12 30.03
N ASN A 568 28.42 -6.32 29.92
CA ASN A 568 28.27 -4.85 29.88
C ASN A 568 28.58 -4.24 28.50
N ASP A 569 27.71 -3.33 28.07
CA ASP A 569 27.90 -2.45 26.91
C ASP A 569 29.12 -1.54 27.16
N PRO A 570 30.12 -1.47 26.25
CA PRO A 570 31.31 -0.62 26.41
C PRO A 570 30.98 0.88 26.56
N SER A 571 29.78 1.29 26.18
CA SER A 571 29.29 2.66 26.32
C SER A 571 28.50 2.92 27.62
N SER A 572 28.32 1.91 28.48
CA SER A 572 27.62 2.10 29.75
C SER A 572 28.49 2.87 30.76
N PRO A 573 27.91 3.77 31.57
CA PRO A 573 28.63 4.46 32.64
C PRO A 573 29.27 3.50 33.65
N GLU A 574 28.68 2.32 33.89
CA GLU A 574 29.26 1.31 34.80
C GLU A 574 30.51 0.66 34.22
N TYR A 575 30.55 0.40 32.90
CA TYR A 575 31.75 -0.13 32.25
C TYR A 575 32.90 0.88 32.27
N VAL A 576 32.61 2.16 32.00
CA VAL A 576 33.60 3.24 32.09
C VAL A 576 34.11 3.43 33.53
N ALA A 577 33.21 3.38 34.53
CA ALA A 577 33.59 3.46 35.93
C ALA A 577 34.44 2.27 36.39
N TRP A 578 34.13 1.05 35.95
CA TRP A 578 34.96 -0.14 36.22
C TRP A 578 36.34 -0.02 35.58
N LEU A 579 36.42 0.43 34.32
CA LEU A 579 37.68 0.64 33.60
C LEU A 579 38.56 1.67 34.31
N LEU A 580 37.97 2.79 34.74
CA LEU A 580 38.66 3.84 35.49
C LEU A 580 39.08 3.37 36.89
N GLY A 581 38.25 2.59 37.59
CA GLY A 581 38.59 2.03 38.89
C GLY A 581 39.73 1.01 38.85
N SER A 582 39.88 0.29 37.73
CA SER A 582 40.95 -0.70 37.53
C SER A 582 42.31 -0.05 37.19
N LEU A 583 42.29 1.15 36.61
CA LEU A 583 43.49 1.91 36.22
C LEU A 583 44.13 2.69 37.39
N PHE A 584 43.43 2.83 38.51
CA PHE A 584 43.92 3.56 39.69
C PHE A 584 43.83 2.69 40.96
N MET A 585 44.61 1.61 40.98
CA MET A 585 44.86 0.81 42.19
C MET A 585 46.37 0.73 42.44
N ASP A 586 46.94 1.86 42.87
CA ASP A 586 48.04 1.88 43.83
C ASP A 586 47.91 3.18 44.64
N PRO A 587 47.86 3.13 45.98
CA PRO A 587 47.61 4.31 46.79
C PRO A 587 48.91 5.11 47.02
N PRO A 588 48.96 6.43 46.79
CA PRO A 588 49.88 7.28 47.52
C PRO A 588 49.23 7.70 48.85
N GLY A 589 50.05 7.68 49.90
CA GLY A 589 49.70 8.12 51.26
C GLY A 589 49.31 9.60 51.37
N PRO A 590 49.01 10.06 52.60
CA PRO A 590 48.10 11.19 52.82
C PRO A 590 48.74 12.56 52.57
N SER A 591 47.86 13.52 52.35
CA SER A 591 48.07 14.97 52.22
C SER A 591 48.40 15.47 50.81
N VAL A 592 47.43 16.15 50.18
CA VAL A 592 47.40 17.61 50.00
C VAL A 592 46.03 18.00 49.40
N GLN A 593 45.59 19.19 49.78
CA GLN A 593 44.27 19.80 49.65
C GLN A 593 43.76 20.00 48.21
N GLU A 594 42.43 20.05 48.09
CA GLU A 594 41.63 20.39 46.91
C GLU A 594 42.08 21.68 46.20
N PRO A 595 41.71 21.83 44.91
CA PRO A 595 40.70 22.86 44.66
C PRO A 595 39.57 22.45 43.69
N VAL A 596 38.40 22.96 44.08
CA VAL A 596 37.15 23.17 43.35
C VAL A 596 37.37 23.78 41.96
N LEU A 597 36.72 23.23 40.93
CA LEU A 597 36.36 23.99 39.73
C LEU A 597 34.97 23.57 39.23
N ALA A 598 34.03 24.48 39.44
CA ALA A 598 32.69 24.48 38.87
C ALA A 598 32.75 24.92 37.39
N TYR A 599 31.93 24.32 36.55
CA TYR A 599 31.59 24.89 35.24
C TYR A 599 30.08 25.04 35.12
N SER A 600 29.65 26.31 35.09
CA SER A 600 28.33 26.74 34.63
C SER A 600 28.32 26.79 33.10
N CYS A 601 27.29 26.22 32.49
CA CYS A 601 27.04 26.35 31.05
C CYS A 601 25.84 27.26 30.84
N SER A 602 26.11 28.48 30.35
CA SER A 602 25.13 29.42 29.82
C SER A 602 25.77 30.10 28.61
N ASP A 603 25.39 29.73 27.39
CA ASP A 603 24.56 30.57 26.53
C ASP A 603 24.39 29.95 25.13
N PRO A 604 23.29 30.29 24.41
CA PRO A 604 22.94 29.74 23.12
C PRO A 604 23.37 30.63 21.95
N TYR A 605 23.76 29.99 20.85
CA TYR A 605 23.59 30.49 19.48
C TYR A 605 22.99 29.40 18.62
#